data_AF-E1K285-F1
#
_entry.id   AF-E1K285-F1
#
_cell.length_a   1.000
_cell.length_b   1.000
_cell.length_c   1.000
_cell.angle_alpha   90.00
_cell.angle_beta   90.00
_cell.angle_gamma   90.00
#
_symmetry.space_group_name_H-M   'P 1'
#
loop_
_entity.id
_entity.type
_entity.pdbx_description
1 polymer ?
#
loop_
_entity_poly.entity_id
_entity_poly.type
_entity_poly.pdbx_seq_one_letter_code
_entity_poly.pdbx_strand_id
1 'polypeptide(L)'
;MACIRPVLPLALFLCLCCAAAANAGGTEADERVDAFLDETAALFGQSEAAVTSRLGAPRERQTVPFTSPHDDAAYEIITLAYDGLTVSLYSMDGGARQFFHQIRATSGQVCFARGICLGTPREKLAAVLGQPEEAEEGAWRYSDMSGYNELAFSFDDKGAIDAMTWTAEAD
;
A
#
# COMPACT_ATOMS: atom_id res chain seq x y z
N MET A 1 35.25 61.99 -37.39
CA MET A 1 34.29 61.76 -38.50
C MET A 1 33.87 60.31 -38.44
N ALA A 2 32.55 60.09 -38.34
CA ALA A 2 31.92 58.90 -37.78
C ALA A 2 32.04 57.63 -38.65
N CYS A 3 32.19 56.48 -38.00
CA CYS A 3 32.14 55.16 -38.61
C CYS A 3 30.83 54.46 -38.18
N ILE A 4 30.20 53.80 -39.14
CA ILE A 4 28.86 53.18 -39.11
C ILE A 4 28.95 51.80 -38.43
N ARG A 5 27.97 51.40 -37.60
CA ARG A 5 27.16 50.17 -37.79
C ARG A 5 26.12 49.91 -36.68
N PRO A 6 24.98 49.29 -37.03
CA PRO A 6 23.81 49.10 -36.17
C PRO A 6 23.95 47.86 -35.29
N VAL A 7 23.42 47.92 -34.06
CA VAL A 7 23.30 46.74 -33.19
C VAL A 7 21.86 46.21 -33.29
N LEU A 8 21.77 44.99 -33.79
CA LEU A 8 20.59 44.14 -33.93
C LEU A 8 20.09 43.71 -32.53
N PRO A 9 18.78 43.76 -32.20
CA PRO A 9 18.27 43.12 -31.00
C PRO A 9 17.83 41.70 -31.35
N LEU A 10 18.56 40.69 -30.87
CA LEU A 10 18.15 39.29 -30.98
C LEU A 10 18.48 38.55 -29.69
N ALA A 11 17.53 38.54 -28.75
CA ALA A 11 17.51 37.59 -27.64
C ALA A 11 16.10 37.52 -27.04
N LEU A 12 15.15 36.99 -27.79
CA LEU A 12 13.84 36.58 -27.29
C LEU A 12 13.64 35.11 -27.63
N PHE A 13 14.25 34.19 -26.89
CA PHE A 13 13.93 32.76 -26.94
C PHE A 13 14.60 32.04 -25.76
N LEU A 14 13.97 32.06 -24.58
CA LEU A 14 14.29 31.10 -23.52
C LEU A 14 13.13 31.00 -22.50
N CYS A 15 11.94 30.56 -22.98
CA CYS A 15 10.77 30.36 -22.12
C CYS A 15 10.02 29.05 -22.43
N LEU A 16 10.72 27.98 -22.86
CA LEU A 16 10.12 26.66 -23.02
C LEU A 16 11.13 25.61 -22.54
N CYS A 17 11.02 25.16 -21.28
CA CYS A 17 11.57 23.86 -20.81
C CYS A 17 11.22 23.51 -19.34
N CYS A 18 10.07 23.94 -18.78
CA CYS A 18 9.71 23.62 -17.38
C CYS A 18 8.33 23.00 -17.18
N ALA A 19 7.77 22.29 -18.17
CA ALA A 19 6.39 21.76 -18.07
C ALA A 19 6.27 20.23 -18.17
N ALA A 20 7.35 19.46 -17.99
CA ALA A 20 7.32 18.00 -18.16
C ALA A 20 7.64 17.18 -16.89
N ALA A 21 7.79 17.79 -15.72
CA ALA A 21 8.23 17.09 -14.50
C ALA A 21 7.10 16.68 -13.53
N ALA A 22 5.83 17.01 -13.80
CA ALA A 22 4.75 16.83 -12.83
C ALA A 22 4.00 15.48 -12.91
N ASN A 23 4.11 14.73 -14.03
CA ASN A 23 3.32 13.50 -14.24
C ASN A 23 4.10 12.19 -14.08
N ALA A 24 5.42 12.22 -13.89
CA ALA A 24 6.20 11.01 -13.65
C ALA A 24 6.15 10.55 -12.18
N GLY A 25 5.87 11.48 -11.25
CA GLY A 25 5.92 11.19 -9.82
C GLY A 25 4.74 10.37 -9.28
N GLY A 26 3.55 10.49 -9.91
CA GLY A 26 2.36 9.73 -9.52
C GLY A 26 2.49 8.26 -9.89
N THR A 27 2.73 7.96 -11.17
CA THR A 27 2.83 6.58 -11.66
C THR A 27 3.95 5.78 -10.99
N GLU A 28 5.10 6.41 -10.71
CA GLU A 28 6.19 5.73 -9.98
C GLU A 28 5.86 5.49 -8.50
N ALA A 29 5.01 6.31 -7.89
CA ALA A 29 4.57 6.11 -6.51
C ALA A 29 3.60 4.93 -6.42
N ASP A 30 2.63 4.88 -7.33
CA ASP A 30 1.63 3.83 -7.35
C ASP A 30 2.27 2.46 -7.65
N GLU A 31 3.21 2.39 -8.61
CA GLU A 31 3.97 1.15 -8.90
C GLU A 31 4.77 0.64 -7.68
N ARG A 32 5.23 1.53 -6.80
CA ARG A 32 5.92 1.12 -5.56
C ARG A 32 4.96 0.50 -4.56
N VAL A 33 3.73 1.02 -4.47
CA VAL A 33 2.69 0.48 -3.59
C VAL A 33 2.27 -0.90 -4.08
N ASP A 34 2.01 -1.06 -5.38
CA ASP A 34 1.68 -2.35 -6.00
C ASP A 34 2.75 -3.41 -5.69
N ALA A 35 4.03 -3.09 -5.95
CA ALA A 35 5.13 -4.00 -5.67
C ALA A 35 5.26 -4.32 -4.17
N PHE A 36 4.97 -3.36 -3.29
CA PHE A 36 4.99 -3.58 -1.85
C PHE A 36 3.86 -4.51 -1.39
N LEU A 37 2.67 -4.38 -1.97
CA LEU A 37 1.52 -5.26 -1.71
C LEU A 37 1.82 -6.68 -2.16
N ASP A 38 2.35 -6.86 -3.37
CA ASP A 38 2.76 -8.18 -3.90
C ASP A 38 3.82 -8.85 -3.03
N GLU A 39 4.87 -8.10 -2.65
CA GLU A 39 5.91 -8.58 -1.74
C GLU A 39 5.34 -8.93 -0.37
N THR A 40 4.37 -8.15 0.13
CA THR A 40 3.71 -8.41 1.42
C THR A 40 2.85 -9.67 1.32
N ALA A 41 2.05 -9.83 0.27
CA ALA A 41 1.29 -11.04 0.01
C ALA A 41 2.21 -12.27 -0.05
N ALA A 42 3.40 -12.13 -0.65
CA ALA A 42 4.40 -13.17 -0.71
C ALA A 42 5.04 -13.52 0.63
N LEU A 43 4.91 -12.70 1.69
CA LEU A 43 5.32 -13.01 3.07
C LEU A 43 4.27 -13.82 3.83
N PHE A 44 2.99 -13.55 3.59
CA PHE A 44 1.88 -14.25 4.28
C PHE A 44 1.42 -15.52 3.54
N GLY A 45 1.53 -15.54 2.21
CA GLY A 45 1.02 -16.60 1.35
C GLY A 45 -0.42 -16.35 0.92
N GLN A 46 -0.76 -16.74 -0.31
CA GLN A 46 -2.00 -16.33 -0.98
C GLN A 46 -3.25 -17.16 -0.59
N SER A 47 -3.19 -17.94 0.50
CA SER A 47 -4.30 -18.78 0.93
C SER A 47 -4.29 -19.02 2.43
N GLU A 48 -5.43 -19.39 2.99
CA GLU A 48 -5.59 -19.74 4.41
C GLU A 48 -4.57 -20.81 4.83
N ALA A 49 -4.38 -21.83 3.99
CA ALA A 49 -3.43 -22.91 4.23
C ALA A 49 -1.98 -22.40 4.22
N ALA A 50 -1.65 -21.48 3.30
CA ALA A 50 -0.31 -20.88 3.24
C ALA A 50 -0.04 -19.96 4.44
N VAL A 51 -1.02 -19.14 4.83
CA VAL A 51 -0.94 -18.28 6.02
C VAL A 51 -0.73 -19.13 7.27
N THR A 52 -1.54 -20.17 7.46
CA THR A 52 -1.45 -21.08 8.60
C THR A 52 -0.12 -21.84 8.63
N SER A 53 0.40 -22.24 7.47
CA SER A 53 1.70 -22.91 7.37
C SER A 53 2.86 -22.01 7.82
N ARG A 54 2.77 -20.69 7.56
CA ARG A 54 3.84 -19.73 7.86
C ARG A 54 3.75 -19.12 9.25
N LEU A 55 2.53 -18.86 9.72
CA LEU A 55 2.29 -18.19 11.00
C LEU A 55 1.97 -19.18 12.13
N GLY A 56 1.72 -20.45 11.79
CA GLY A 56 1.20 -21.45 12.72
C GLY A 56 -0.33 -21.43 12.80
N ALA A 57 -0.88 -22.25 13.70
CA ALA A 57 -2.31 -22.30 13.91
C ALA A 57 -2.84 -20.98 14.50
N PRO A 58 -3.93 -20.41 13.98
CA PRO A 58 -4.56 -19.25 14.58
C PRO A 58 -5.21 -19.61 15.92
N ARG A 59 -5.39 -18.61 16.79
CA ARG A 59 -6.15 -18.76 18.04
C ARG A 59 -7.63 -18.98 17.75
N GLU A 60 -8.12 -18.29 16.74
CA GLU A 60 -9.51 -18.36 16.30
C GLU A 60 -9.58 -18.27 14.77
N ARG A 61 -10.48 -19.07 14.21
CA ARG A 61 -10.81 -19.10 12.78
C ARG A 61 -12.32 -18.90 12.64
N GLN A 62 -12.71 -17.90 11.87
CA GLN A 62 -14.11 -17.64 11.54
C GLN A 62 -14.30 -17.66 10.02
N THR A 63 -15.48 -18.08 9.57
CA THR A 63 -15.91 -17.95 8.18
C THR A 63 -17.31 -17.35 8.18
N VAL A 64 -17.51 -16.28 7.42
CA VAL A 64 -18.81 -15.61 7.27
C VAL A 64 -19.17 -15.47 5.80
N PRO A 65 -20.44 -15.69 5.39
CA PRO A 65 -20.88 -15.37 4.05
C PRO A 65 -20.71 -13.87 3.75
N PHE A 66 -20.32 -13.55 2.53
CA PHE A 66 -20.19 -12.18 2.03
C PHE A 66 -20.87 -12.07 0.66
N THR A 67 -21.54 -10.95 0.45
CA THR A 67 -22.14 -10.61 -0.85
C THR A 67 -21.43 -9.36 -1.37
N SER A 68 -20.71 -9.52 -2.48
CA SER A 68 -20.07 -8.38 -3.14
C SER A 68 -21.14 -7.42 -3.65
N PRO A 69 -20.95 -6.10 -3.55
CA PRO A 69 -21.80 -5.14 -4.23
C PRO A 69 -21.53 -5.07 -5.74
N HIS A 70 -20.47 -5.71 -6.23
CA HIS A 70 -20.00 -5.62 -7.61
C HIS A 70 -20.41 -6.82 -8.49
N ASP A 71 -20.73 -7.97 -7.88
CA ASP A 71 -21.18 -9.16 -8.61
C ASP A 71 -22.16 -10.04 -7.78
N ASP A 72 -22.68 -11.10 -8.42
CA ASP A 72 -23.58 -12.09 -7.78
C ASP A 72 -22.84 -13.36 -7.29
N ALA A 73 -21.50 -13.35 -7.27
CA ALA A 73 -20.73 -14.51 -6.85
C ALA A 73 -20.85 -14.73 -5.33
N ALA A 74 -20.85 -16.00 -4.92
CA ALA A 74 -20.89 -16.37 -3.52
C ALA A 74 -19.49 -16.29 -2.92
N TYR A 75 -19.27 -15.32 -2.04
CA TYR A 75 -18.04 -15.18 -1.27
C TYR A 75 -18.23 -15.63 0.16
N GLU A 76 -17.12 -15.97 0.77
CA GLU A 76 -16.96 -16.03 2.22
C GLU A 76 -15.75 -15.17 2.62
N ILE A 77 -15.84 -14.52 3.77
CA ILE A 77 -14.67 -13.94 4.42
C ILE A 77 -14.19 -14.93 5.47
N ILE A 78 -12.98 -15.43 5.31
CA ILE A 78 -12.28 -16.26 6.28
C ILE A 78 -11.38 -15.35 7.10
N THR A 79 -11.54 -15.33 8.42
CA THR A 79 -10.75 -14.51 9.35
C THR A 79 -9.95 -15.41 10.28
N LEU A 80 -8.63 -15.18 10.32
CA LEU A 80 -7.66 -15.85 11.16
C LEU A 80 -7.12 -14.86 12.20
N ALA A 81 -7.37 -15.13 13.47
CA ALA A 81 -6.91 -14.27 14.56
C ALA A 81 -5.69 -14.87 15.28
N TYR A 82 -4.64 -14.08 15.40
CA TYR A 82 -3.40 -14.37 16.13
C TYR A 82 -3.24 -13.35 17.26
N ASP A 83 -2.19 -13.49 18.08
CA ASP A 83 -1.84 -12.46 19.06
C ASP A 83 -1.31 -11.22 18.33
N GLY A 84 -2.07 -10.13 18.34
CA GLY A 84 -1.66 -8.87 17.73
C GLY A 84 -1.79 -8.77 16.21
N LEU A 85 -2.23 -9.85 15.54
CA LEU A 85 -2.40 -9.91 14.08
C LEU A 85 -3.76 -10.50 13.73
N THR A 86 -4.40 -9.94 12.71
CA THR A 86 -5.58 -10.53 12.05
C THR A 86 -5.31 -10.60 10.56
N VAL A 87 -5.58 -11.75 9.96
CA VAL A 87 -5.53 -11.96 8.50
C VAL A 87 -6.90 -12.42 8.06
N SER A 88 -7.51 -11.71 7.11
CA SER A 88 -8.75 -12.14 6.47
C SER A 88 -8.60 -12.23 4.97
N LEU A 89 -9.26 -13.23 4.40
CA LEU A 89 -9.25 -13.56 2.99
C LEU A 89 -10.69 -13.60 2.49
N TYR A 90 -10.94 -13.02 1.32
CA TYR A 90 -12.07 -13.45 0.51
C TYR A 90 -11.81 -14.86 -0.01
N SER A 91 -12.87 -15.67 -0.05
CA SER A 91 -12.84 -17.05 -0.48
C SER A 91 -14.01 -17.33 -1.40
N MET A 92 -13.73 -17.84 -2.59
CA MET A 92 -14.73 -18.17 -3.62
C MET A 92 -14.66 -19.65 -3.98
N ASP A 93 -15.70 -20.15 -4.62
CA ASP A 93 -15.73 -21.49 -5.22
C ASP A 93 -15.36 -22.59 -4.21
N GLY A 94 -15.83 -22.46 -2.97
CA GLY A 94 -15.51 -23.39 -1.88
C GLY A 94 -14.04 -23.37 -1.44
N GLY A 95 -13.33 -22.25 -1.64
CA GLY A 95 -11.93 -22.06 -1.27
C GLY A 95 -10.93 -22.34 -2.38
N ALA A 96 -11.38 -22.60 -3.62
CA ALA A 96 -10.49 -22.79 -4.76
C ALA A 96 -9.76 -21.49 -5.16
N ARG A 97 -10.36 -20.34 -4.87
CA ARG A 97 -9.76 -19.01 -5.09
C ARG A 97 -9.85 -18.20 -3.80
N GLN A 98 -8.72 -17.65 -3.39
CA GLN A 98 -8.62 -16.79 -2.21
C GLN A 98 -7.73 -15.60 -2.51
N PHE A 99 -8.06 -14.46 -1.91
CA PHE A 99 -7.28 -13.23 -1.98
C PHE A 99 -7.47 -12.45 -0.69
N PHE A 100 -6.52 -11.57 -0.36
CA PHE A 100 -6.60 -10.82 0.89
C PHE A 100 -7.81 -9.91 0.89
N HIS A 101 -8.50 -9.88 2.02
CA HIS A 101 -9.47 -8.86 2.38
C HIS A 101 -8.82 -7.85 3.34
N GLN A 102 -8.07 -8.36 4.33
CA GLN A 102 -7.38 -7.50 5.27
C GLN A 102 -6.18 -8.20 5.91
N ILE A 103 -5.10 -7.46 6.15
CA ILE A 103 -4.05 -7.84 7.08
C ILE A 103 -3.86 -6.71 8.08
N ARG A 104 -4.06 -6.97 9.37
CA ARG A 104 -3.96 -5.95 10.42
C ARG A 104 -3.04 -6.39 11.54
N ALA A 105 -1.94 -5.66 11.74
CA ALA A 105 -0.95 -5.87 12.80
C ALA A 105 -0.96 -4.70 13.80
N THR A 106 -1.00 -5.03 15.09
CA THR A 106 -1.03 -4.06 16.22
C THR A 106 -0.10 -4.45 17.37
N SER A 107 0.39 -5.69 17.39
CA SER A 107 1.51 -6.11 18.24
C SER A 107 2.18 -7.35 17.64
N GLY A 108 3.25 -7.82 18.27
CA GLY A 108 4.02 -8.99 17.81
C GLY A 108 5.16 -8.63 16.85
N GLN A 109 5.79 -9.65 16.27
CA GLN A 109 6.99 -9.53 15.42
C GLN A 109 6.67 -9.68 13.92
N VAL A 110 5.49 -9.24 13.50
CA VAL A 110 5.05 -9.33 12.10
C VAL A 110 5.50 -8.09 11.33
N CYS A 111 5.95 -8.31 10.11
CA CYS A 111 6.39 -7.26 9.20
C CYS A 111 5.66 -7.36 7.86
N PHE A 112 5.38 -6.21 7.27
CA PHE A 112 5.09 -6.11 5.84
C PHE A 112 6.40 -6.13 5.05
N ALA A 113 6.29 -6.02 3.72
CA ALA A 113 7.42 -6.05 2.82
C ALA A 113 8.55 -5.08 3.21
N ARG A 114 9.76 -5.38 2.73
CA ARG A 114 10.95 -4.51 2.86
C ARG A 114 11.31 -4.17 4.31
N GLY A 115 10.91 -5.03 5.26
CA GLY A 115 11.22 -4.87 6.68
C GLY A 115 10.52 -3.69 7.33
N ILE A 116 9.31 -3.36 6.87
CA ILE A 116 8.40 -2.45 7.55
C ILE A 116 7.65 -3.24 8.61
N CYS A 117 7.97 -2.98 9.87
CA CYS A 117 7.40 -3.66 11.04
C CYS A 117 6.92 -2.63 12.06
N LEU A 118 6.21 -3.07 13.09
CA LEU A 118 5.96 -2.23 14.27
C LEU A 118 7.29 -1.73 14.86
N GLY A 119 7.32 -0.47 15.28
CA GLY A 119 8.50 0.26 15.73
C GLY A 119 9.36 0.85 14.60
N THR A 120 9.01 0.65 13.33
CA THR A 120 9.73 1.26 12.21
C THR A 120 9.52 2.78 12.21
N PRO A 121 10.56 3.62 12.15
CA PRO A 121 10.39 5.07 12.04
C PRO A 121 9.68 5.45 10.74
N ARG A 122 8.79 6.45 10.78
CA ARG A 122 8.07 6.95 9.59
C ARG A 122 9.01 7.38 8.46
N GLU A 123 10.22 7.83 8.77
CA GLU A 123 11.21 8.24 7.77
C GLU A 123 11.69 7.04 6.94
N LYS A 124 11.78 5.84 7.55
CA LYS A 124 12.09 4.61 6.83
C LYS A 124 10.91 4.17 5.96
N LEU A 125 9.68 4.32 6.44
CA LEU A 125 8.48 4.06 5.63
C LEU A 125 8.45 4.98 4.38
N ALA A 126 8.68 6.28 4.58
CA ALA A 126 8.77 7.24 3.49
C ALA A 126 9.90 6.92 2.49
N ALA A 127 11.03 6.38 2.97
CA ALA A 127 12.12 5.95 2.08
C ALA A 127 11.75 4.71 1.25
N VAL A 128 10.80 3.89 1.71
CA VAL A 128 10.36 2.66 1.03
C VAL A 128 9.21 2.90 0.06
N LEU A 129 8.19 3.64 0.49
CA LEU A 129 6.95 3.87 -0.29
C LEU A 129 6.92 5.25 -0.95
N GLY A 130 7.65 6.22 -0.42
CA GLY A 130 7.48 7.64 -0.73
C GLY A 130 6.59 8.35 0.27
N GLN A 131 6.27 9.61 0.00
CA GLN A 131 5.29 10.35 0.78
C GLN A 131 3.88 9.78 0.51
N PRO A 132 3.00 9.71 1.52
CA PRO A 132 1.63 9.24 1.35
C PRO A 132 0.78 10.22 0.53
N GLU A 133 -0.30 9.72 -0.06
CA GLU A 133 -1.36 10.53 -0.66
C GLU A 133 -2.10 11.33 0.41
N GLU A 134 -2.43 10.66 1.51
CA GLU A 134 -3.12 11.25 2.65
C GLU A 134 -2.28 11.08 3.91
N ALA A 135 -1.94 12.21 4.53
CA ALA A 135 -1.32 12.28 5.83
C ALA A 135 -2.26 13.03 6.77
N GLU A 136 -2.95 12.29 7.64
CA GLU A 136 -3.74 12.85 8.74
C GLU A 136 -2.90 12.87 10.03
N GLU A 137 -3.36 13.58 11.06
CA GLU A 137 -2.69 13.60 12.36
C GLU A 137 -2.60 12.19 12.96
N GLY A 138 -1.44 11.56 12.80
CA GLY A 138 -1.11 10.26 13.39
C GLY A 138 -1.25 9.06 12.45
N ALA A 139 -1.66 9.23 11.19
CA ALA A 139 -1.79 8.14 10.24
C ALA A 139 -1.42 8.53 8.80
N TRP A 140 -0.76 7.61 8.09
CA TRP A 140 -0.41 7.73 6.67
C TRP A 140 -1.14 6.65 5.87
N ARG A 141 -1.71 7.05 4.72
CA ARG A 141 -2.42 6.15 3.80
C ARG A 141 -1.78 6.16 2.41
N TYR A 142 -1.75 4.98 1.79
CA TYR A 142 -1.26 4.76 0.44
C TYR A 142 -2.28 3.91 -0.31
N SER A 143 -2.61 4.30 -1.52
CA SER A 143 -3.51 3.54 -2.40
C SER A 143 -2.69 2.89 -3.51
N ASP A 144 -3.17 1.75 -3.99
CA ASP A 144 -2.65 1.14 -5.21
C ASP A 144 -3.17 1.88 -6.46
N MET A 145 -2.65 1.54 -7.64
CA MET A 145 -3.10 2.19 -8.90
C MET A 145 -4.60 2.01 -9.17
N SER A 146 -5.17 0.93 -8.66
CA SER A 146 -6.56 0.55 -8.92
C SER A 146 -7.55 1.24 -7.99
N GLY A 147 -7.09 1.71 -6.82
CA GLY A 147 -7.92 2.25 -5.75
C GLY A 147 -8.64 1.19 -4.92
N TYR A 148 -8.42 -0.10 -5.19
CA TYR A 148 -9.05 -1.21 -4.46
C TYR A 148 -8.21 -1.72 -3.31
N ASN A 149 -6.92 -1.38 -3.25
CA ASN A 149 -6.04 -1.74 -2.15
C ASN A 149 -5.54 -0.48 -1.43
N GLU A 150 -5.59 -0.54 -0.11
CA GLU A 150 -5.11 0.55 0.75
C GLU A 150 -4.17 0.00 1.83
N LEU A 151 -3.07 0.71 2.05
CA LEU A 151 -2.20 0.56 3.20
C LEU A 151 -2.38 1.74 4.15
N ALA A 152 -2.65 1.46 5.42
CA ALA A 152 -2.70 2.44 6.48
C ALA A 152 -1.67 2.13 7.57
N PHE A 153 -0.91 3.14 7.96
CA PHE A 153 0.09 3.08 9.02
C PHE A 153 -0.20 4.15 10.07
N SER A 154 -0.38 3.75 11.33
CA SER A 154 -0.43 4.70 12.46
C SER A 154 0.91 4.77 13.18
N PHE A 155 1.14 5.89 13.87
CA PHE A 155 2.40 6.16 14.55
C PHE A 155 2.21 6.50 16.02
N ASP A 156 3.15 6.05 16.85
CA ASP A 156 3.24 6.46 18.25
C ASP A 156 3.76 7.90 18.40
N ASP A 157 3.81 8.39 19.65
CA ASP A 157 4.29 9.73 20.00
C ASP A 157 5.77 9.98 19.59
N LYS A 158 6.53 8.93 19.29
CA LYS A 158 7.93 9.01 18.84
C LYS A 158 8.04 8.99 17.31
N GLY A 159 6.91 8.87 16.59
CA GLY A 159 6.87 8.79 15.14
C GLY A 159 7.24 7.42 14.58
N ALA A 160 7.13 6.36 15.39
CA ALA A 160 7.36 4.98 14.96
C ALA A 160 6.02 4.25 14.74
N ILE A 161 5.97 3.35 13.75
CA ILE A 161 4.76 2.62 13.40
C ILE A 161 4.25 1.82 14.61
N ASP A 162 2.98 1.99 14.99
CA ASP A 162 2.34 1.24 16.08
C ASP A 162 1.15 0.38 15.62
N ALA A 163 0.64 0.62 14.40
CA ALA A 163 -0.23 -0.31 13.69
C ALA A 163 0.00 -0.26 12.17
N MET A 164 -0.26 -1.39 11.52
CA MET A 164 -0.20 -1.56 10.07
C MET A 164 -1.47 -2.26 9.61
N THR A 165 -2.13 -1.72 8.60
CA THR A 165 -3.31 -2.33 7.99
C THR A 165 -3.16 -2.34 6.47
N TRP A 166 -3.40 -3.48 5.85
CA TRP A 166 -3.74 -3.58 4.43
C TRP A 166 -5.22 -3.94 4.36
N THR A 167 -6.01 -3.20 3.59
CA THR A 167 -7.40 -3.52 3.24
C THR A 167 -7.51 -3.66 1.72
N ALA A 168 -8.29 -4.63 1.28
CA ALA A 168 -8.65 -4.81 -0.12
C ALA A 168 -10.17 -4.92 -0.27
N GLU A 169 -10.72 -4.20 -1.23
CA GLU A 169 -12.13 -4.33 -1.60
C GLU A 169 -12.30 -5.49 -2.58
N ALA A 170 -13.43 -6.20 -2.48
CA ALA A 170 -13.79 -7.21 -3.47
C ALA A 170 -14.42 -6.51 -4.68
N ASP A 171 -13.74 -6.51 -5.81
CA ASP A 171 -14.27 -6.14 -7.12
C ASP A 171 -15.07 -7.29 -7.76
#